data_AF-A0A835U427-F1
#
_entry.id   AF-A0A835U427-F1
#
_cell.length_a   1.000
_cell.length_b   1.000
_cell.length_c   1.000
_cell.angle_alpha   90.00
_cell.angle_beta   90.00
_cell.angle_gamma   90.00
#
_symmetry.space_group_name_H-M   'P 1'
#
loop_
_entity.id
_entity.type
_entity.pdbx_description
1 polymer ?
#
loop_
_entity_poly.entity_id
_entity_poly.type
_entity_poly.pdbx_seq_one_letter_code
_entity_poly.pdbx_strand_id
1 'polypeptide(L)'
;MVASAEIGSSLLRMPATVGDLAGLDSYRHISRALPVNGVRSRSLSCERGVMVVRSESTMGRTDRVGSVVVNGSANLGPEVRSGDVPQPILLVEGQEFNFTIKRGVSVENTVSVNYDDFINDVDIGDVLLVDGGMMSLSVKEKTHDTVKCEVIDGGELKSRRHLNVRGKSATLPSITEKDWEDIKFGVDNQIDFYALSFVKDAEVVYELKDYLKRHNSDIHVIVKIESADSIPNLPSIICF
;
A
#
# COMPACT_ATOMS: atom_id res chain seq x y z
N MET A 1 -12.31 -5.64 -1.47
CA MET A 1 -12.30 -6.93 -2.18
C MET A 1 -11.11 -6.86 -3.13
N VAL A 2 -10.00 -7.54 -2.81
CA VAL A 2 -8.79 -7.50 -3.66
C VAL A 2 -8.96 -8.54 -4.74
N ALA A 3 -8.99 -8.12 -6.00
CA ALA A 3 -8.99 -9.00 -7.15
C ALA A 3 -7.58 -8.98 -7.78
N SER A 4 -6.93 -10.14 -7.81
CA SER A 4 -5.69 -10.34 -8.56
C SER A 4 -6.04 -10.95 -9.92
N ALA A 5 -5.46 -10.41 -10.99
CA ALA A 5 -5.56 -10.99 -12.33
C ALA A 5 -4.22 -11.59 -12.74
N GLU A 6 -4.21 -12.86 -13.15
CA GLU A 6 -3.07 -13.54 -13.76
C GLU A 6 -3.48 -13.97 -15.18
N ILE A 7 -2.63 -13.71 -16.18
CA ILE A 7 -2.82 -14.19 -17.56
C ILE A 7 -1.56 -14.95 -17.98
N GLY A 8 -1.67 -16.27 -18.04
CA GLY A 8 -0.61 -17.21 -18.42
C GLY A 8 -0.96 -18.61 -17.90
N SER A 9 -0.81 -19.65 -18.72
CA SER A 9 -1.43 -20.97 -18.53
C SER A 9 -0.86 -21.83 -17.38
N SER A 10 -1.09 -21.44 -16.13
CA SER A 10 -1.06 -22.34 -14.97
C SER A 10 -1.64 -21.63 -13.76
N LEU A 11 -2.75 -22.13 -13.23
CA LEU A 11 -3.46 -21.55 -12.09
C LEU A 11 -2.60 -21.64 -10.81
N LEU A 12 -1.91 -20.57 -10.41
CA LEU A 12 -1.18 -20.53 -9.13
C LEU A 12 -2.11 -20.01 -8.03
N ARG A 13 -2.51 -20.88 -7.09
CA ARG A 13 -3.27 -20.46 -5.90
C ARG A 13 -2.34 -19.77 -4.91
N MET A 14 -2.51 -18.47 -4.70
CA MET A 14 -1.82 -17.75 -3.62
C MET A 14 -2.37 -18.19 -2.24
N PRO A 15 -1.52 -18.36 -1.22
CA PRO A 15 -1.99 -18.53 0.15
C PRO A 15 -2.62 -17.22 0.66
N ALA A 16 -3.68 -17.34 1.47
CA ALA A 16 -4.39 -16.20 2.04
C ALA A 16 -3.44 -15.30 2.86
N THR A 17 -3.53 -13.98 2.65
CA THR A 17 -2.88 -12.97 3.50
C THR A 17 -3.43 -13.06 4.92
N VAL A 18 -2.54 -13.22 5.90
CA VAL A 18 -2.87 -13.16 7.33
C VAL A 18 -3.25 -11.72 7.65
N GLY A 19 -4.53 -11.49 7.97
CA GLY A 19 -5.04 -10.20 8.43
C GLY A 19 -4.67 -9.91 9.89
N ASP A 20 -4.51 -8.62 10.16
CA ASP A 20 -4.40 -7.94 11.46
C ASP A 20 -3.48 -8.55 12.53
N LEU A 21 -2.27 -7.99 12.62
CA LEU A 21 -1.53 -7.92 13.89
C LEU A 21 -0.99 -6.51 14.06
N ALA A 22 -1.83 -5.63 14.62
CA ALA A 22 -1.40 -4.37 15.19
C ALA A 22 -0.51 -4.64 16.41
N GLY A 23 0.72 -4.12 16.36
CA GLY A 23 1.67 -4.14 17.45
C GLY A 23 2.57 -5.37 17.42
N LEU A 24 3.82 -5.17 16.98
CA LEU A 24 5.03 -5.82 17.47
C LEU A 24 6.21 -5.21 16.69
N ASP A 25 6.84 -4.22 17.31
CA ASP A 25 8.20 -3.82 16.94
C ASP A 25 9.11 -5.05 17.02
N SER A 26 9.98 -5.20 16.02
CA SER A 26 11.01 -6.24 15.88
C SER A 26 10.55 -7.68 15.54
N TYR A 27 10.20 -7.93 14.27
CA TYR A 27 10.06 -9.29 13.75
C TYR A 27 11.39 -9.86 13.22
N ARG A 28 12.14 -10.53 14.10
CA ARG A 28 13.00 -11.67 13.72
C ARG A 28 12.17 -12.94 13.91
N HIS A 29 11.80 -13.58 12.80
CA HIS A 29 11.14 -14.89 12.68
C HIS A 29 9.67 -15.00 13.17
N ILE A 30 8.74 -15.18 12.23
CA ILE A 30 7.49 -15.94 12.49
C ILE A 30 7.44 -17.12 11.54
N SER A 31 7.20 -18.31 12.09
CA SER A 31 6.95 -19.55 11.36
C SER A 31 5.61 -20.15 11.78
N ARG A 32 4.62 -20.17 10.89
CA ARG A 32 3.55 -21.18 10.89
C ARG A 32 2.88 -21.28 9.53
N ALA A 33 2.92 -22.49 8.94
CA ALA A 33 2.42 -22.81 7.62
C ALA A 33 0.97 -23.32 7.67
N LEU A 34 0.15 -22.97 6.68
CA LEU A 34 -1.04 -23.73 6.32
C LEU A 34 -0.74 -24.55 5.04
N PRO A 35 -0.97 -25.87 5.04
CA PRO A 35 -0.69 -26.69 3.88
C PRO A 35 -1.80 -26.51 2.83
N VAL A 36 -1.42 -26.20 1.59
CA VAL A 36 -2.30 -26.33 0.43
C VAL A 36 -1.52 -27.05 -0.67
N ASN A 37 -2.00 -28.22 -1.10
CA ASN A 37 -1.49 -28.99 -2.26
C ASN A 37 0.03 -29.21 -2.32
N GLY A 38 0.64 -29.81 -1.30
CA GLY A 38 2.00 -30.35 -1.38
C GLY A 38 3.14 -29.32 -1.39
N VAL A 39 2.83 -28.01 -1.41
CA VAL A 39 3.80 -26.93 -1.26
C VAL A 39 3.99 -26.63 0.23
N ARG A 40 5.24 -26.74 0.72
CA ARG A 40 5.63 -26.19 2.03
C ARG A 40 6.26 -24.83 1.80
N SER A 41 5.54 -23.75 2.14
CA SER A 41 6.16 -22.43 2.26
C SER A 41 6.93 -22.34 3.59
N ARG A 42 8.18 -21.88 3.54
CA ARG A 42 8.97 -21.52 4.73
C ARG A 42 9.14 -20.00 4.81
N SER A 43 9.24 -19.56 6.06
CA SER A 43 9.21 -18.20 6.61
C SER A 43 9.73 -17.05 5.74
N LEU A 44 8.97 -15.95 5.87
CA LEU A 44 9.22 -14.58 5.43
C LEU A 44 10.48 -14.01 6.11
N SER A 45 11.37 -13.41 5.33
CA SER A 45 12.34 -12.43 5.82
C SER A 45 12.00 -11.10 5.19
N CYS A 46 11.63 -10.12 6.02
CA CYS A 46 11.52 -8.73 5.63
C CYS A 46 12.85 -8.06 5.98
N GLU A 47 13.74 -7.95 4.99
CA GLU A 47 14.80 -6.95 5.06
C GLU A 47 14.40 -5.85 4.06
N ARG A 48 14.25 -4.62 4.55
CA ARG A 48 13.94 -3.41 3.78
C ARG A 48 12.50 -3.20 3.28
N GLY A 49 11.56 -4.11 3.56
CA GLY A 49 10.14 -3.94 3.15
C GLY A 49 9.73 -4.81 1.96
N VAL A 50 10.67 -5.63 1.48
CA VAL A 50 10.48 -6.62 0.44
C VAL A 50 9.93 -7.91 1.04
N MET A 51 8.79 -8.38 0.53
CA MET A 51 8.26 -9.70 0.88
C MET A 51 8.80 -10.76 -0.09
N VAL A 52 9.91 -11.40 0.28
CA VAL A 52 10.47 -12.58 -0.44
C VAL A 52 9.73 -13.84 -0.05
N VAL A 53 8.84 -14.34 -0.93
CA VAL A 53 8.24 -15.68 -0.79
C VAL A 53 9.19 -16.70 -1.40
N ARG A 54 9.80 -17.55 -0.56
CA ARG A 54 10.50 -18.77 -0.98
C ARG A 54 9.59 -19.99 -0.94
N SER A 55 9.47 -20.68 -2.07
CA SER A 55 8.84 -21.98 -2.21
C SER A 55 9.91 -23.01 -2.59
N GLU A 56 10.01 -24.09 -1.82
CA GLU A 56 10.81 -25.26 -2.17
C GLU A 56 9.88 -26.32 -2.77
N SER A 57 10.18 -26.75 -4.00
CA SER A 57 9.58 -27.95 -4.58
C SER A 57 10.32 -29.20 -4.13
N THR A 58 9.61 -30.17 -3.54
CA THR A 58 10.15 -31.44 -3.00
C THR A 58 10.66 -32.44 -4.05
N MET A 59 10.82 -32.03 -5.31
CA MET A 59 11.21 -32.94 -6.39
C MET A 59 12.36 -32.35 -7.23
N GLY A 60 13.55 -32.24 -6.61
CA GLY A 60 14.83 -32.38 -7.30
C GLY A 60 15.05 -31.60 -8.62
N ARG A 61 14.69 -30.32 -8.71
CA ARG A 61 15.33 -29.33 -9.59
C ARG A 61 14.78 -27.93 -9.31
N THR A 62 15.68 -26.95 -9.39
CA THR A 62 15.50 -25.48 -9.29
C THR A 62 15.15 -24.93 -7.91
N ASP A 63 16.21 -24.54 -7.18
CA ASP A 63 16.17 -23.49 -6.17
C ASP A 63 15.96 -22.16 -6.87
N ARG A 64 14.74 -21.63 -6.82
CA ARG A 64 14.39 -20.20 -7.01
C ARG A 64 12.88 -20.11 -6.92
N VAL A 65 12.40 -19.64 -5.78
CA VAL A 65 11.15 -18.90 -5.75
C VAL A 65 11.43 -17.69 -4.87
N GLY A 66 11.32 -16.48 -5.42
CA GLY A 66 11.32 -15.23 -4.69
C GLY A 66 10.23 -14.36 -5.29
N SER A 67 9.31 -13.86 -4.48
CA SER A 67 8.48 -12.72 -4.89
C SER A 67 9.10 -11.44 -4.38
N VAL A 68 8.87 -10.31 -5.01
CA VAL A 68 9.01 -9.01 -4.36
C VAL A 68 7.67 -8.32 -4.51
N VAL A 69 6.98 -8.13 -3.39
CA VAL A 69 5.83 -7.25 -3.40
C VAL A 69 6.39 -5.83 -3.36
N VAL A 70 6.30 -5.16 -4.50
CA VAL A 70 6.47 -3.73 -4.59
C VAL A 70 5.26 -3.14 -3.88
N ASN A 71 5.48 -2.40 -2.79
CA ASN A 71 4.50 -2.03 -1.76
C ASN A 71 4.02 -3.17 -0.81
N GLY A 72 4.94 -4.03 -0.34
CA GLY A 72 4.67 -5.29 0.37
C GLY A 72 4.57 -5.32 1.89
N SER A 73 4.61 -4.18 2.57
CA SER A 73 4.30 -4.13 3.99
C SER A 73 2.92 -3.51 4.16
N ALA A 74 2.20 -3.84 5.23
CA ALA A 74 0.87 -3.28 5.54
C ALA A 74 0.82 -1.73 5.63
N ASN A 75 1.94 -1.04 5.36
CA ASN A 75 2.15 0.41 5.41
C ASN A 75 3.10 0.93 4.29
N LEU A 76 3.38 0.18 3.21
CA LEU A 76 4.39 0.60 2.21
C LEU A 76 3.85 0.87 0.81
N GLY A 77 2.54 0.89 0.61
CA GLY A 77 1.99 1.54 -0.58
C GLY A 77 2.06 3.06 -0.50
N PRO A 78 1.99 3.76 -1.64
CA PRO A 78 1.61 5.16 -1.66
C PRO A 78 0.24 5.33 -0.96
N GLU A 79 0.27 5.64 0.33
CA GLU A 79 -0.93 5.82 1.14
C GLU A 79 -0.83 7.12 1.96
N VAL A 80 -1.94 7.85 1.99
CA VAL A 80 -2.08 9.05 2.80
C VAL A 80 -2.46 8.64 4.22
N ARG A 81 -1.66 9.03 5.21
CA ARG A 81 -1.82 8.64 6.61
C ARG A 81 -1.68 9.84 7.54
N SER A 82 -2.42 9.79 8.64
CA SER A 82 -2.22 10.74 9.74
C SER A 82 -0.84 10.57 10.37
N GLY A 83 -0.35 11.62 11.00
CA GLY A 83 0.91 11.62 11.72
C GLY A 83 0.84 10.86 13.03
N ASP A 84 1.95 10.91 13.76
CA ASP A 84 2.01 10.37 15.10
C ASP A 84 1.25 11.28 16.07
N VAL A 85 0.40 10.67 16.91
CA VAL A 85 -0.25 11.34 18.04
C VAL A 85 0.31 10.76 19.34
N PRO A 86 0.64 11.59 20.35
CA PRO A 86 1.26 11.10 21.59
C PRO A 86 0.30 10.24 22.42
N GLN A 87 -1.00 10.51 22.32
CA GLN A 87 -2.08 9.72 22.90
C GLN A 87 -3.24 9.70 21.91
N PRO A 88 -4.11 8.67 21.96
CA PRO A 88 -5.32 8.65 21.15
C PRO A 88 -6.17 9.89 21.38
N ILE A 89 -6.65 10.50 20.30
CA ILE A 89 -7.49 11.69 20.34
C ILE A 89 -8.93 11.26 20.12
N LEU A 90 -9.82 11.61 21.06
CA LEU A 90 -11.24 11.38 20.90
C LEU A 90 -11.83 12.47 20.00
N LEU A 91 -12.37 12.06 18.86
CA LEU A 91 -13.11 12.94 17.95
C LEU A 91 -14.60 12.93 18.29
N VAL A 92 -15.15 14.10 18.62
CA VAL A 92 -16.57 14.30 18.92
C VAL A 92 -17.27 14.92 17.72
N GLU A 93 -18.47 14.44 17.39
CA GLU A 93 -19.31 14.99 16.32
C GLU A 93 -19.54 16.50 16.49
N GLY A 94 -19.44 17.24 15.38
CA GLY A 94 -19.56 18.70 15.31
C GLY A 94 -18.32 19.48 15.75
N GLN A 95 -17.27 18.82 16.28
CA GLN A 95 -16.04 19.52 16.66
C GLN A 95 -15.18 19.88 15.44
N GLU A 96 -14.38 20.94 15.56
CA GLU A 96 -13.35 21.28 14.58
C GLU A 96 -12.09 20.44 14.80
N PHE A 97 -11.52 19.93 13.70
CA PHE A 97 -10.26 19.18 13.71
C PHE A 97 -9.48 19.43 12.43
N ASN A 98 -8.15 19.54 12.55
CA ASN A 98 -7.28 19.98 11.47
C ASN A 98 -6.31 18.88 11.03
N PHE A 99 -6.08 18.80 9.72
CA PHE A 99 -5.03 18.00 9.12
C PHE A 99 -4.02 18.93 8.43
N THR A 100 -2.73 18.76 8.70
CA THR A 100 -1.70 19.65 8.16
C THR A 100 -0.54 18.88 7.54
N ILE A 101 0.10 19.43 6.52
CA ILE A 101 1.32 18.86 5.94
C ILE A 101 2.58 19.25 6.73
N LYS A 102 2.46 20.18 7.69
CA LYS A 102 3.58 20.56 8.57
C LYS A 102 3.96 19.41 9.50
N ARG A 103 5.26 19.12 9.57
CA ARG A 103 5.85 18.11 10.45
C ARG A 103 6.05 18.65 11.86
N GLY A 104 5.93 17.79 12.87
CA GLY A 104 6.23 18.15 14.27
C GLY A 104 5.24 19.14 14.91
N VAL A 105 4.00 19.16 14.43
CA VAL A 105 2.96 20.07 14.94
C VAL A 105 2.50 19.62 16.33
N SER A 106 2.47 20.57 17.26
CA SER A 106 2.00 20.39 18.65
C SER A 106 0.74 21.21 18.95
N VAL A 107 -0.01 21.58 17.92
CA VAL A 107 -1.24 22.39 18.05
C VAL A 107 -2.38 21.46 18.44
N GLU A 108 -3.25 21.93 19.34
CA GLU A 108 -4.45 21.20 19.75
C GLU A 108 -5.35 20.90 18.54
N ASN A 109 -6.03 19.76 18.58
CA ASN A 109 -6.94 19.29 17.52
C ASN A 109 -6.34 19.33 16.11
N THR A 110 -5.03 19.11 16.00
CA THR A 110 -4.30 19.16 14.73
C THR A 110 -3.37 17.97 14.62
N VAL A 111 -3.43 17.25 13.50
CA VAL A 111 -2.50 16.15 13.21
C VAL A 111 -1.82 16.36 11.87
N SER A 112 -0.56 15.95 11.77
CA SER A 112 0.14 16.01 10.49
C SER A 112 -0.36 14.93 9.51
N VAL A 113 -0.05 15.06 8.22
CA VAL A 113 -0.37 14.08 7.16
C VAL A 113 0.88 13.74 6.39
N ASN A 114 1.23 12.46 6.24
CA ASN A 114 2.49 11.98 5.62
C ASN A 114 2.67 12.27 4.11
N TYR A 115 1.84 13.13 3.53
CA TYR A 115 1.80 13.42 2.10
C TYR A 115 1.63 14.93 1.89
N ASP A 116 2.61 15.55 1.26
CA ASP A 116 2.68 17.02 1.16
C ASP A 116 1.66 17.58 0.16
N ASP A 117 1.33 16.83 -0.89
CA ASP A 117 0.31 17.22 -1.88
C ASP A 117 -1.13 16.96 -1.41
N PHE A 118 -1.32 16.51 -0.17
CA PHE A 118 -2.65 16.30 0.41
C PHE A 118 -3.56 17.53 0.32
N ILE A 119 -2.99 18.74 0.42
CA ILE A 119 -3.75 20.01 0.30
C ILE A 119 -4.33 20.22 -1.11
N ASN A 120 -3.67 19.68 -2.13
CA ASN A 120 -4.07 19.77 -3.53
C ASN A 120 -5.15 18.73 -3.88
N ASP A 121 -5.10 17.57 -3.23
CA ASP A 121 -6.06 16.47 -3.41
C ASP A 121 -7.40 16.68 -2.68
N VAL A 122 -7.48 17.71 -1.84
CA VAL A 122 -8.64 18.01 -1.00
C VAL A 122 -9.27 19.35 -1.39
N ASP A 123 -10.59 19.36 -1.53
CA ASP A 123 -11.41 20.54 -1.81
C ASP A 123 -12.40 20.84 -0.68
N ILE A 124 -12.84 22.10 -0.60
CA ILE A 124 -13.90 22.50 0.33
C ILE A 124 -15.19 21.77 -0.03
N GLY A 125 -15.85 21.18 0.97
CA GLY A 125 -17.04 20.35 0.80
C GLY A 125 -16.75 18.86 0.65
N ASP A 126 -15.49 18.45 0.50
CA ASP A 126 -15.11 17.05 0.50
C ASP A 126 -15.37 16.39 1.87
N VAL A 127 -15.48 15.06 1.86
CA VAL A 127 -15.54 14.23 3.06
C VAL A 127 -14.26 13.42 3.18
N LEU A 128 -13.49 13.70 4.21
CA LEU A 128 -12.31 12.92 4.59
C LEU A 128 -12.76 11.70 5.41
N LEU A 129 -12.27 10.52 5.04
CA LEU A 129 -12.55 9.24 5.66
C LEU A 129 -11.29 8.76 6.38
N VAL A 130 -11.44 8.34 7.63
CA VAL A 130 -10.36 7.72 8.41
C VAL A 130 -10.62 6.23 8.54
N ASP A 131 -9.58 5.42 8.32
CA ASP A 131 -9.61 3.95 8.39
C ASP A 131 -10.78 3.32 7.61
N GLY A 132 -11.01 3.79 6.38
CA GLY A 132 -12.08 3.28 5.51
C GLY A 132 -13.49 3.74 5.88
N GLY A 133 -13.60 4.82 6.67
CA GLY A 133 -14.88 5.43 7.06
C GLY A 133 -15.35 5.06 8.47
N MET A 134 -14.47 4.54 9.33
CA MET A 134 -14.78 4.41 10.77
C MET A 134 -14.99 5.76 11.44
N MET A 135 -14.32 6.80 10.93
CA MET A 135 -14.59 8.20 11.24
C MET A 135 -14.67 8.98 9.94
N SER A 136 -15.41 10.08 9.95
CA SER A 136 -15.54 10.94 8.79
C SER A 136 -15.59 12.42 9.19
N LEU A 137 -14.98 13.27 8.36
CA LEU A 137 -14.91 14.71 8.61
C LEU A 137 -15.22 15.48 7.32
N SER A 138 -16.01 16.55 7.42
CA SER A 138 -16.32 17.46 6.31
C SER A 138 -15.28 18.56 6.24
N VAL A 139 -14.70 18.78 5.07
CA VAL A 139 -13.73 19.86 4.83
C VAL A 139 -14.46 21.20 4.73
N LYS A 140 -14.11 22.13 5.62
CA LYS A 140 -14.73 23.46 5.70
C LYS A 140 -13.87 24.54 5.09
N GLU A 141 -12.57 24.50 5.37
CA GLU A 141 -11.61 25.49 4.90
C GLU A 141 -10.29 24.81 4.58
N LYS A 142 -9.52 25.41 3.67
CA LYS A 142 -8.13 25.03 3.44
C LYS A 142 -7.22 26.25 3.33
N THR A 143 -6.04 26.15 3.91
CA THR A 143 -4.91 27.07 3.71
C THR A 143 -3.89 26.40 2.78
N HIS A 144 -2.72 27.01 2.61
CA HIS A 144 -1.61 26.43 1.85
C HIS A 144 -1.01 25.16 2.50
N ASP A 145 -1.29 24.89 3.78
CA ASP A 145 -0.63 23.84 4.56
C ASP A 145 -1.57 23.06 5.50
N THR A 146 -2.82 23.48 5.63
CA THR A 146 -3.75 22.97 6.63
C THR A 146 -5.16 22.89 6.06
N VAL A 147 -5.81 21.77 6.29
CA VAL A 147 -7.23 21.53 6.02
C VAL A 147 -7.97 21.55 7.35
N LYS A 148 -8.95 22.44 7.47
CA LYS A 148 -9.85 22.48 8.62
C LYS A 148 -11.10 21.68 8.30
N CYS A 149 -11.45 20.78 9.20
CA CYS A 149 -12.59 19.91 9.06
C CYS A 149 -13.53 20.02 10.26
N GLU A 150 -14.80 19.70 10.03
CA GLU A 150 -15.78 19.44 11.08
C GLU A 150 -16.03 17.93 11.14
N VAL A 151 -15.98 17.35 12.33
CA VAL A 151 -16.23 15.90 12.52
C VAL A 151 -17.70 15.60 12.25
N ILE A 152 -17.96 14.68 11.32
CA ILE A 152 -19.31 14.14 11.06
C ILE A 152 -19.50 12.89 11.92
N ASP A 153 -18.66 11.87 11.70
CA ASP A 153 -18.67 10.64 12.49
C ASP A 153 -17.43 10.62 13.40
N GLY A 154 -17.65 10.74 14.71
CA GLY A 154 -16.62 10.75 15.73
C GLY A 154 -16.01 9.37 16.01
N GLY A 155 -14.93 9.33 16.79
CA GLY A 155 -14.22 8.10 17.13
C GLY A 155 -12.82 8.35 17.71
N GLU A 156 -12.08 7.27 17.95
CA GLU A 156 -10.73 7.36 18.54
C GLU A 156 -9.64 7.39 17.45
N LEU A 157 -9.06 8.56 17.20
CA LEU A 157 -7.95 8.73 16.26
C LEU A 157 -6.62 8.33 16.92
N LYS A 158 -5.92 7.36 16.32
CA LYS A 158 -4.59 6.93 16.74
C LYS A 158 -3.54 7.35 15.70
N SER A 159 -2.28 7.01 15.95
CA SER A 159 -1.19 7.33 15.01
C SER A 159 -1.34 6.58 13.69
N ARG A 160 -0.90 7.21 12.59
CA ARG A 160 -0.72 6.55 11.27
C ARG A 160 -1.98 5.90 10.70
N ARG A 161 -3.15 6.49 10.98
CA ARG A 161 -4.43 6.05 10.40
C ARG A 161 -4.51 6.38 8.93
N HIS A 162 -5.17 5.51 8.17
CA HIS A 162 -5.34 5.71 6.73
C HIS A 162 -6.35 6.83 6.49
N LEU A 163 -6.01 7.78 5.62
CA LEU A 163 -6.84 8.89 5.20
C LEU A 163 -7.23 8.72 3.74
N ASN A 164 -8.51 8.87 3.43
CA ASN A 164 -9.02 8.84 2.07
C ASN A 164 -10.03 9.96 1.86
N VAL A 165 -10.08 10.52 0.66
CA VAL A 165 -11.13 11.48 0.30
C VAL A 165 -12.25 10.73 -0.39
N ARG A 166 -13.49 10.92 0.06
CA ARG A 166 -14.63 10.18 -0.49
C ARG A 166 -14.81 10.49 -1.98
N GLY A 167 -14.70 9.45 -2.81
CA GLY A 167 -14.89 9.57 -4.26
C GLY A 167 -13.68 10.17 -5.00
N LYS A 168 -12.54 10.37 -4.32
CA LYS A 168 -11.27 10.77 -4.93
C LYS A 168 -10.17 9.81 -4.51
N SER A 169 -9.17 9.68 -5.37
CA SER A 169 -7.96 8.91 -5.10
C SER A 169 -6.80 9.86 -4.93
N ALA A 170 -5.89 9.55 -4.00
CA ALA A 170 -4.71 10.37 -3.77
C ALA A 170 -3.79 10.35 -4.99
N THR A 171 -3.18 11.48 -5.34
CA THR A 171 -2.26 11.66 -6.48
C THR A 171 -0.86 11.18 -6.15
N LEU A 172 -0.75 9.93 -5.70
CA LEU A 172 0.51 9.31 -5.38
C LEU A 172 1.05 8.46 -6.54
N PRO A 173 2.38 8.39 -6.73
CA PRO A 173 3.01 7.57 -7.74
C PRO A 173 2.83 6.08 -7.40
N SER A 174 2.61 5.24 -8.42
CA SER A 174 2.43 3.79 -8.23
C SER A 174 3.73 3.04 -7.88
N ILE A 175 4.90 3.59 -8.22
CA ILE A 175 6.24 3.10 -7.81
C ILE A 175 6.98 4.26 -7.14
N THR A 176 7.43 4.04 -5.90
CA THR A 176 8.24 5.02 -5.15
C THR A 176 9.74 4.85 -5.41
N GLU A 177 10.57 5.80 -4.97
CA GLU A 177 12.04 5.65 -5.04
C GLU A 177 12.55 4.41 -4.31
N LYS A 178 11.94 4.10 -3.16
CA LYS A 178 12.23 2.90 -2.38
C LYS A 178 11.87 1.63 -3.15
N ASP A 179 10.71 1.62 -3.81
CA ASP A 179 10.31 0.50 -4.64
C ASP A 179 11.31 0.24 -5.77
N TRP A 180 11.90 1.29 -6.35
CA TRP A 180 12.97 1.14 -7.34
C TRP A 180 14.24 0.49 -6.76
N GLU A 181 14.59 0.75 -5.50
CA GLU A 181 15.68 0.03 -4.82
C GLU A 181 15.35 -1.45 -4.64
N ASP A 182 14.11 -1.76 -4.27
CA ASP A 182 13.61 -3.13 -4.10
C ASP A 182 13.53 -3.88 -5.44
N ILE A 183 13.19 -3.18 -6.51
CA ILE A 183 13.22 -3.69 -7.89
C ILE A 183 14.66 -4.01 -8.31
N LYS A 184 15.62 -3.09 -8.09
CA LYS A 184 17.04 -3.36 -8.39
C LYS A 184 17.54 -4.59 -7.63
N PHE A 185 17.24 -4.67 -6.34
CA PHE A 185 17.60 -5.81 -5.51
C PHE A 185 17.00 -7.12 -6.04
N GLY A 186 15.73 -7.14 -6.44
CA GLY A 186 15.10 -8.36 -6.96
C GLY A 186 15.69 -8.81 -8.30
N VAL A 187 16.09 -7.87 -9.18
CA VAL A 187 16.83 -8.19 -10.42
C VAL A 187 18.17 -8.85 -10.13
N ASP A 188 18.97 -8.27 -9.21
CA ASP A 188 20.27 -8.82 -8.82
C ASP A 188 20.16 -10.24 -8.24
N ASN A 189 19.03 -10.54 -7.60
CA ASN A 189 18.76 -11.83 -6.96
C ASN A 189 17.96 -12.81 -7.83
N GLN A 190 17.60 -12.45 -9.06
CA GLN A 190 16.87 -13.31 -10.01
C GLN A 190 15.62 -13.92 -9.37
N ILE A 191 14.78 -13.07 -8.78
CA ILE A 191 13.46 -13.45 -8.28
C ILE A 191 12.55 -13.89 -9.43
N ASP A 192 11.32 -14.31 -9.12
CA ASP A 192 10.42 -14.88 -10.12
C ASP A 192 9.26 -13.94 -10.45
N PHE A 193 8.76 -13.20 -9.45
CA PHE A 193 7.60 -12.31 -9.62
C PHE A 193 7.75 -11.01 -8.83
N TYR A 194 7.36 -9.89 -9.45
CA TYR A 194 6.95 -8.68 -8.75
C TYR A 194 5.43 -8.66 -8.61
N ALA A 195 4.93 -8.31 -7.43
CA ALA A 195 3.53 -7.91 -7.26
C ALA A 195 3.48 -6.39 -7.10
N LEU A 196 2.89 -5.70 -8.08
CA LEU A 196 2.82 -4.25 -8.14
C LEU A 196 1.46 -3.77 -7.58
N SER A 197 1.51 -3.02 -6.49
CA SER A 197 0.32 -2.51 -5.79
C SER A 197 -0.11 -1.12 -6.27
N PHE A 198 -1.35 -0.72 -5.99
CA PHE A 198 -1.87 0.62 -6.30
C PHE A 198 -1.67 1.08 -7.76
N VAL A 199 -1.76 0.15 -8.73
CA VAL A 199 -1.63 0.48 -10.15
C VAL A 199 -2.87 1.20 -10.64
N LYS A 200 -2.71 2.42 -11.17
CA LYS A 200 -3.82 3.24 -11.70
C LYS A 200 -3.95 3.20 -13.21
N ASP A 201 -2.86 2.96 -13.92
CA ASP A 201 -2.78 2.93 -15.37
C ASP A 201 -1.74 1.89 -15.84
N ALA A 202 -1.67 1.68 -17.15
CA ALA A 202 -0.76 0.72 -17.74
C ALA A 202 0.68 1.25 -17.86
N GLU A 203 0.89 2.56 -17.78
CA GLU A 203 2.19 3.20 -18.01
C GLU A 203 3.23 2.70 -16.99
N VAL A 204 2.84 2.65 -15.72
CA VAL A 204 3.73 2.13 -14.66
C VAL A 204 4.10 0.65 -14.87
N VAL A 205 3.19 -0.15 -15.44
CA VAL A 205 3.46 -1.56 -15.73
C VAL A 205 4.45 -1.69 -16.88
N TYR A 206 4.30 -0.87 -17.92
CA TYR A 206 5.25 -0.81 -19.03
C TYR A 206 6.61 -0.31 -18.58
N GLU A 207 6.67 0.70 -17.70
CA GLU A 207 7.93 1.21 -17.14
C GLU A 207 8.72 0.10 -16.44
N LEU A 208 8.06 -0.68 -15.57
CA LEU A 208 8.69 -1.80 -14.89
C LEU A 208 9.11 -2.89 -15.89
N LYS A 209 8.24 -3.29 -16.83
CA LYS A 209 8.56 -4.30 -17.84
C LYS A 209 9.74 -3.88 -18.73
N ASP A 210 9.80 -2.63 -19.14
CA ASP A 210 10.91 -2.09 -19.94
C ASP A 210 12.21 -2.09 -19.16
N TYR A 211 12.18 -1.74 -17.87
CA TYR A 211 13.32 -1.86 -16.99
C TYR A 211 13.82 -3.32 -16.93
N LEU A 212 12.93 -4.29 -16.65
CA LEU A 212 13.27 -5.71 -16.59
C LEU A 212 13.90 -6.21 -17.90
N LYS A 213 13.33 -5.81 -19.04
CA LYS A 213 13.83 -6.16 -20.37
C LYS A 213 15.23 -5.59 -20.64
N ARG A 214 15.50 -4.34 -20.26
CA ARG A 214 16.85 -3.73 -20.41
C ARG A 214 17.90 -4.44 -19.58
N HIS A 215 17.50 -5.08 -18.48
CA HIS A 215 18.36 -5.85 -17.60
C HIS A 215 18.40 -7.36 -17.93
N ASN A 216 17.81 -7.78 -19.07
CA ASN A 216 17.69 -9.21 -19.47
C ASN A 216 17.10 -10.08 -18.35
N SER A 217 16.11 -9.55 -17.64
CA SER A 217 15.46 -10.20 -16.52
C SER A 217 14.10 -10.76 -16.97
N ASP A 218 13.88 -12.04 -16.72
CA ASP A 218 12.63 -12.75 -17.03
C ASP A 218 11.61 -12.71 -15.87
N ILE A 219 11.76 -11.76 -14.95
CA ILE A 219 10.85 -11.62 -13.80
C ILE A 219 9.44 -11.27 -14.30
N HIS A 220 8.45 -11.99 -13.80
CA HIS A 220 7.05 -11.73 -14.12
C HIS A 220 6.47 -10.59 -13.26
N VAL A 221 5.47 -9.87 -13.77
CA VAL A 221 4.80 -8.79 -13.04
C VAL A 221 3.32 -9.14 -12.86
N ILE A 222 2.87 -9.20 -11.61
CA ILE A 222 1.48 -9.35 -11.20
C ILE A 222 0.97 -7.98 -10.77
N VAL A 223 -0.12 -7.52 -11.38
CA VAL A 223 -0.73 -6.23 -11.03
C VAL A 223 -1.85 -6.43 -10.03
N LYS A 224 -1.84 -5.66 -8.94
CA LYS A 224 -2.91 -5.63 -7.95
C LYS A 224 -3.83 -4.44 -8.22
N ILE A 225 -5.12 -4.72 -8.35
CA ILE A 225 -6.16 -3.71 -8.56
C ILE A 225 -6.76 -3.34 -7.20
N GLU A 226 -6.41 -2.14 -6.72
CA GLU A 226 -6.74 -1.68 -5.36
C GLU A 226 -7.38 -0.28 -5.33
N SER A 227 -7.26 0.48 -6.42
CA SER A 227 -7.88 1.81 -6.55
C SER A 227 -9.13 1.75 -7.42
N ALA A 228 -10.10 2.62 -7.15
CA ALA A 228 -11.22 2.85 -8.04
C ALA A 228 -10.76 3.42 -9.40
N ASP A 229 -9.66 4.19 -9.43
CA ASP A 229 -9.08 4.76 -10.65
C ASP A 229 -8.58 3.69 -11.62
N SER A 230 -8.23 2.51 -11.09
CA SER A 230 -7.78 1.39 -11.89
C SER A 230 -8.92 0.80 -12.73
N ILE A 231 -10.19 1.01 -12.34
CA ILE A 231 -11.34 0.36 -12.97
C ILE A 231 -11.58 0.86 -14.40
N PRO A 232 -11.64 2.18 -14.68
CA PRO A 232 -11.74 2.68 -16.06
C PRO A 232 -10.56 2.25 -16.96
N ASN A 233 -9.36 2.13 -16.36
CA ASN A 233 -8.13 1.76 -17.06
C ASN A 233 -7.89 0.24 -17.10
N LEU A 234 -8.78 -0.56 -16.53
CA LEU A 234 -8.58 -2.00 -16.41
C LEU A 234 -8.26 -2.67 -17.76
N PRO A 235 -8.92 -2.33 -18.89
CA PRO A 235 -8.59 -2.92 -20.18
C PRO A 235 -7.13 -2.69 -20.61
N SER A 236 -6.54 -1.52 -20.34
CA SER A 236 -5.13 -1.26 -20.66
C SER A 236 -4.20 -1.93 -19.65
N ILE A 237 -4.58 -1.97 -18.37
CA ILE A 237 -3.82 -2.62 -17.28
C ILE A 237 -3.79 -4.15 -17.42
N ILE A 238 -4.62 -4.78 -18.25
CA ILE A 238 -4.58 -6.24 -18.45
C ILE A 238 -4.14 -6.66 -19.86
N CYS A 239 -3.91 -5.69 -20.76
CA CYS A 239 -3.66 -5.94 -22.19
C CYS A 239 -2.18 -5.74 -22.55
N PHE A 240 -1.30 -6.55 -21.98
CA PHE A 240 0.16 -6.47 -22.18
C PHE A 240 0.88 -7.82 -22.13
#